data_AF-A0A179GIX0-F1
#
_entry.id   AF-A0A179GIX0-F1
#
_cell.length_a   1.000
_cell.length_b   1.000
_cell.length_c   1.000
_cell.angle_alpha   90.00
_cell.angle_beta   90.00
_cell.angle_gamma   90.00
#
_symmetry.space_group_name_H-M   'P 1'
#
loop_
_entity.id
_entity.type
_entity.pdbx_description
1 polymer ?
#
loop_
_entity_poly.entity_id
_entity_poly.type
_entity_poly.pdbx_seq_one_letter_code
_entity_poly.pdbx_strand_id
1 'polypeptide(L)'
;MMSKDPFDVFRHDPTADNLKECIRQGGHINQVNNNGESAIEYATLRYHDARVSNDTAEMEKWKALITVLFENNATVHWRTVAEPEGDYQTWMRQLVHNELTMILGFQPV
;
A
#
# COMPACT_ATOMS: atom_id res chain seq x y z
N MET A 1 -5.95 11.15 20.43
CA MET A 1 -5.35 9.82 20.28
C MET A 1 -5.31 9.57 18.78
N MET A 2 -4.14 9.37 18.17
CA MET A 2 -4.08 9.01 16.75
C MET A 2 -4.77 7.65 16.58
N SER A 3 -5.48 7.48 15.47
CA SER A 3 -6.07 6.20 15.11
C SER A 3 -4.97 5.16 14.89
N LYS A 4 -5.27 3.91 15.22
CA LYS A 4 -4.38 2.76 15.01
C LYS A 4 -4.57 2.12 13.63
N ASP A 5 -5.21 2.85 12.73
CA ASP A 5 -5.44 2.43 11.36
C ASP A 5 -4.47 3.19 10.43
N PRO A 6 -3.57 2.50 9.70
CA PRO A 6 -2.73 3.12 8.68
C PRO A 6 -3.51 3.96 7.67
N PHE A 7 -4.77 3.63 7.37
CA PHE A 7 -5.60 4.41 6.47
C PHE A 7 -5.92 5.80 7.00
N ASP A 8 -5.98 5.99 8.32
CA ASP A 8 -6.20 7.32 8.90
C ASP A 8 -4.95 8.19 8.77
N VAL A 9 -3.75 7.60 8.83
CA VAL A 9 -2.51 8.31 8.47
C VAL A 9 -2.60 8.78 7.02
N PHE A 10 -3.02 7.91 6.10
CA PHE A 10 -3.10 8.25 4.68
C PHE A 10 -4.11 9.35 4.35
N ARG A 11 -5.21 9.43 5.10
CA ARG A 11 -6.26 10.44 4.93
C ARG A 11 -5.86 11.82 5.41
N HIS A 12 -5.01 11.89 6.43
CA HIS A 12 -4.73 13.15 7.13
C HIS A 12 -3.34 13.70 6.81
N ASP A 13 -2.30 12.88 7.00
CA ASP A 13 -0.91 13.33 6.86
C ASP A 13 0.00 12.13 6.50
N PRO A 14 0.02 11.75 5.20
CA PRO A 14 0.70 10.55 4.69
C PRO A 14 2.23 10.73 4.70
N THR A 15 2.84 10.66 5.89
CA THR A 15 4.30 10.71 6.07
C THR A 15 4.83 9.40 6.65
N ALA A 16 6.08 9.07 6.31
CA ALA A 16 6.75 7.89 6.84
C ALA A 16 6.84 7.91 8.38
N ASP A 17 7.03 9.08 8.98
CA ASP A 17 7.15 9.21 10.44
C ASP A 17 5.80 8.99 11.14
N ASN A 18 4.71 9.55 10.61
CA ASN A 18 3.38 9.29 11.16
C ASN A 18 2.97 7.82 11.01
N LEU A 19 3.34 7.19 9.89
CA LEU A 19 3.07 5.76 9.69
C LEU A 19 3.89 4.89 10.65
N LYS A 20 5.18 5.19 10.84
CA LYS A 20 6.03 4.50 11.84
C LYS A 20 5.45 4.65 13.24
N GLU A 21 4.99 5.84 13.61
CA GLU A 21 4.37 6.08 14.91
C GLU A 21 3.05 5.31 15.07
N CYS A 22 2.21 5.29 14.04
CA CYS A 22 0.99 4.48 14.01
C CYS A 22 1.30 3.00 14.25
N ILE A 23 2.28 2.43 13.53
CA ILE A 23 2.73 1.05 13.70
C ILE A 23 3.26 0.82 15.12
N ARG A 24 4.09 1.73 15.64
CA ARG A 24 4.64 1.66 17.01
C ARG A 24 3.55 1.64 18.10
N GLN A 25 2.41 2.29 17.85
CA GLN A 25 1.25 2.29 18.75
C GLN A 25 0.37 1.02 18.65
N GLY A 26 0.79 0.04 17.84
CA GLY A 26 0.08 -1.21 17.59
C GLY A 26 -0.91 -1.10 16.44
N GLY A 27 -0.58 -0.32 15.41
CA GLY A 27 -1.42 -0.15 14.23
C GLY A 27 -1.65 -1.45 13.46
N HIS A 28 -2.86 -1.63 12.92
CA HIS A 28 -3.24 -2.85 12.21
C HIS A 28 -2.78 -2.82 10.75
N ILE A 29 -1.50 -3.13 10.51
CA ILE A 29 -0.84 -2.95 9.21
C ILE A 29 -1.47 -3.70 8.03
N ASN A 30 -2.11 -4.85 8.31
CA ASN A 30 -2.77 -5.70 7.32
C ASN A 30 -4.31 -5.61 7.38
N GLN A 31 -4.85 -4.64 8.13
CA GLN A 31 -6.28 -4.38 8.09
C GLN A 31 -6.65 -3.91 6.69
N VAL A 32 -7.81 -4.36 6.21
CA VAL A 32 -8.38 -3.92 4.93
C VAL A 32 -9.44 -2.84 5.14
N ASN A 33 -9.53 -1.91 4.20
CA ASN A 33 -10.58 -0.91 4.16
C ASN A 33 -11.91 -1.51 3.63
N ASN A 34 -12.93 -0.67 3.46
CA ASN A 34 -14.24 -1.10 2.94
C ASN A 34 -14.22 -1.62 1.49
N ASN A 35 -13.14 -1.36 0.76
CA ASN A 35 -12.90 -1.89 -0.59
C ASN A 35 -12.07 -3.18 -0.56
N GLY A 36 -11.73 -3.73 0.61
CA GLY A 36 -10.90 -4.92 0.71
C GLY A 36 -9.42 -4.67 0.39
N GLU A 37 -8.98 -3.41 0.36
CA GLU A 37 -7.58 -3.04 0.13
C GLU A 37 -6.86 -2.94 1.48
N SER A 38 -5.67 -3.52 1.58
CA SER A 38 -4.72 -3.31 2.67
C SER A 38 -3.97 -1.98 2.50
N ALA A 39 -3.29 -1.54 3.56
CA ALA A 39 -2.54 -0.28 3.54
C ALA A 39 -1.45 -0.26 2.45
N ILE A 40 -0.79 -1.40 2.21
CA ILE A 40 0.27 -1.51 1.20
C ILE A 40 -0.32 -1.47 -0.21
N GLU A 41 -1.44 -2.14 -0.46
CA GLU A 41 -2.13 -2.09 -1.75
C GLU A 41 -2.57 -0.66 -2.09
N TYR A 42 -3.17 0.05 -1.14
CA TYR A 42 -3.55 1.45 -1.33
C TYR A 42 -2.35 2.35 -1.62
N ALA A 43 -1.27 2.26 -0.82
CA ALA A 43 -0.08 3.07 -1.03
C ALA A 43 0.55 2.80 -2.41
N THR A 44 0.56 1.55 -2.86
CA THR A 44 1.03 1.17 -4.20
C THR A 44 0.16 1.74 -5.32
N LEU A 45 -1.17 1.75 -5.16
CA LEU A 45 -2.06 2.38 -6.15
C LEU A 45 -1.82 3.88 -6.25
N ARG A 46 -1.62 4.56 -5.12
CA ARG A 46 -1.31 6.00 -5.12
C ARG A 46 0.06 6.31 -5.71
N TYR A 47 1.04 5.43 -5.52
CA TYR A 47 2.33 5.51 -6.22
C TYR A 47 2.15 5.37 -7.73
N HIS A 48 1.35 4.39 -8.19
CA HIS A 48 1.05 4.21 -9.60
C HIS A 48 0.41 5.44 -10.22
N ASP A 49 -0.61 6.01 -9.58
CA ASP A 49 -1.31 7.22 -10.05
C ASP A 49 -0.35 8.41 -10.18
N ALA A 50 0.52 8.60 -9.18
CA ALA A 50 1.57 9.63 -9.21
C ALA A 50 2.57 9.39 -10.35
N ARG A 51 2.97 8.14 -10.57
CA ARG A 51 3.90 7.75 -11.64
C ARG A 51 3.31 7.99 -13.03
N VAL A 52 2.05 7.60 -13.25
CA VAL A 52 1.35 7.83 -14.52
C VAL A 52 1.15 9.33 -14.78
N SER A 53 0.95 10.12 -13.72
CA SER A 53 0.81 11.57 -13.78
C SER A 53 2.14 12.32 -13.82
N ASN A 54 3.27 11.61 -13.72
CA ASN A 54 4.62 12.17 -13.64
C ASN A 54 4.83 13.17 -12.48
N ASP A 55 4.17 12.91 -11.34
CA ASP A 55 4.32 13.68 -10.09
C ASP A 55 5.41 13.05 -9.23
N THR A 56 6.63 13.55 -9.37
CA THR A 56 7.81 12.99 -8.69
C THR A 56 7.77 13.18 -7.17
N ALA A 57 7.22 14.28 -6.67
CA ALA A 57 7.11 14.53 -5.24
C ALA A 57 6.16 13.54 -4.59
N GLU A 58 5.04 13.28 -5.26
CA GLU A 58 4.02 12.35 -4.79
C GLU A 58 4.51 10.89 -4.91
N MET A 59 5.26 10.55 -5.96
CA MET A 59 5.93 9.26 -6.08
C MET A 59 6.89 8.98 -4.92
N GLU A 60 7.77 9.91 -4.57
CA GLU A 60 8.73 9.72 -3.47
C GLU A 60 8.03 9.57 -2.13
N LYS A 61 6.94 10.33 -1.92
CA LYS A 61 6.10 10.20 -0.72
C LYS A 61 5.50 8.80 -0.58
N TRP A 62 4.83 8.30 -1.62
CA TRP A 62 4.19 6.99 -1.57
C TRP A 62 5.22 5.86 -1.52
N LYS A 63 6.35 6.00 -2.22
CA LYS A 63 7.47 5.05 -2.13
C LYS A 63 8.00 4.95 -0.70
N ALA A 64 8.19 6.06 0.01
CA ALA A 64 8.64 6.03 1.40
C ALA A 64 7.65 5.31 2.34
N LEU A 65 6.34 5.51 2.14
CA LEU A 65 5.31 4.81 2.88
C LEU A 65 5.30 3.30 2.58
N ILE A 66 5.43 2.92 1.31
CA ILE A 66 5.53 1.50 0.89
C ILE A 66 6.73 0.83 1.56
N THR A 67 7.89 1.50 1.60
CA THR A 67 9.08 0.99 2.31
C THR A 67 8.78 0.71 3.77
N VAL A 68 8.17 1.66 4.49
CA VAL A 68 7.82 1.46 5.91
C VAL A 68 6.86 0.29 6.09
N LEU A 69 5.85 0.15 5.22
CA LEU A 69 4.90 -0.96 5.29
C LEU A 69 5.61 -2.30 5.09
N PHE A 70 6.46 -2.38 4.07
CA PHE A 70 7.21 -3.59 3.74
C PHE A 70 8.18 -3.99 4.86
N GLU A 71 8.94 -3.04 5.41
CA GLU A 71 9.86 -3.26 6.54
C GLU A 71 9.15 -3.75 7.81
N ASN A 72 7.84 -3.49 7.93
CA ASN A 72 7.02 -3.92 9.05
C ASN A 72 6.13 -5.12 8.73
N ASN A 73 6.52 -5.92 7.72
CA ASN A 73 5.86 -7.16 7.31
C ASN A 73 4.40 -6.96 6.85
N ALA A 74 4.11 -5.85 6.16
CA ALA A 74 2.84 -5.72 5.47
C ALA A 74 2.70 -6.84 4.43
N THR A 75 1.57 -7.55 4.47
CA THR A 75 1.26 -8.64 3.55
C THR A 75 0.45 -8.10 2.38
N VAL A 76 0.88 -8.43 1.17
CA VAL A 76 0.09 -8.22 -0.03
C VAL A 76 -0.73 -9.48 -0.27
N HIS A 77 -2.03 -9.33 -0.52
CA HIS A 77 -2.86 -10.48 -0.86
C HIS A 77 -2.59 -10.88 -2.31
N TRP A 78 -1.64 -11.79 -2.50
CA TRP A 78 -1.37 -12.39 -3.79
C TRP A 78 -2.54 -13.27 -4.23
N ARG A 79 -2.96 -13.15 -5.49
CA ARG A 79 -3.98 -14.04 -6.06
C ARG A 79 -3.54 -15.50 -5.95
N THR A 80 -4.42 -16.35 -5.43
CA THR A 80 -4.46 -17.76 -5.85
C THR A 80 -5.49 -17.88 -6.96
N VAL A 81 -5.20 -18.73 -7.94
CA VAL A 81 -5.75 -18.78 -9.32
C VAL A 81 -7.29 -18.95 -9.46
N ALA A 82 -8.07 -18.84 -8.39
CA ALA A 82 -9.48 -19.25 -8.32
C ALA A 82 -10.52 -18.10 -8.34
N GLU A 83 -10.11 -16.82 -8.37
CA GLU A 83 -11.07 -15.70 -8.45
C GLU A 83 -11.55 -15.48 -9.89
N PRO A 84 -12.86 -15.22 -10.11
CA PRO A 84 -13.42 -15.04 -11.46
C PRO A 84 -12.70 -13.91 -12.21
N GLU A 85 -12.24 -14.23 -13.42
CA GLU A 85 -11.56 -13.27 -14.29
C GLU A 85 -12.47 -12.08 -14.61
N GLY A 86 -11.97 -10.85 -14.41
CA GLY A 86 -12.57 -9.63 -14.94
C GLY A 86 -13.18 -8.64 -13.93
N ASP A 87 -13.04 -8.86 -12.62
CA ASP A 87 -13.46 -7.87 -11.62
C ASP A 87 -12.34 -6.85 -11.29
N TYR A 88 -12.75 -5.70 -10.75
CA TYR A 88 -11.86 -4.58 -10.39
C TYR A 88 -10.74 -5.02 -9.43
N GLN A 89 -11.05 -5.92 -8.50
CA GLN A 89 -10.11 -6.47 -7.51
C GLN A 89 -8.96 -7.22 -8.20
N THR A 90 -9.29 -8.04 -9.20
CA THR A 90 -8.30 -8.84 -9.93
C THR A 90 -7.31 -7.95 -10.70
N TRP A 91 -7.82 -6.94 -11.41
CA TRP A 91 -6.96 -5.98 -12.12
C TRP A 91 -6.08 -5.18 -11.15
N MET A 92 -6.67 -4.70 -10.05
CA MET A 92 -5.98 -3.91 -9.03
C MET A 92 -4.80 -4.69 -8.43
N ARG A 93 -5.02 -5.96 -8.03
CA ARG A 93 -3.96 -6.79 -7.44
C ARG A 93 -2.84 -7.11 -8.42
N GLN A 94 -3.14 -7.29 -9.70
CA GLN A 94 -2.10 -7.48 -10.72
C GLN A 94 -1.25 -6.22 -10.90
N LEU A 95 -1.87 -5.05 -10.87
CA LEU A 95 -1.16 -3.77 -10.92
C LEU A 95 -0.27 -3.59 -9.69
N VAL A 96 -0.80 -3.82 -8.48
CA VAL A 96 -0.02 -3.75 -7.23
C VAL A 96 1.18 -4.69 -7.29
N HIS A 97 0.99 -5.92 -7.78
CA HIS A 97 2.08 -6.86 -7.96
C HIS A 97 3.17 -6.33 -8.89
N ASN A 98 2.79 -5.81 -10.07
CA ASN A 98 3.75 -5.29 -11.04
C ASN A 98 4.52 -4.08 -10.49
N GLU A 99 3.85 -3.16 -9.80
CA GLU A 99 4.51 -2.00 -9.20
C GLU A 99 5.49 -2.42 -8.10
N LEU A 100 5.09 -3.32 -7.20
CA LEU A 100 5.96 -3.75 -6.11
C LEU A 100 7.17 -4.53 -6.63
N THR A 101 6.98 -5.53 -7.49
CA THR A 101 8.05 -6.45 -7.88
C THR A 101 8.89 -5.94 -9.05
N MET A 102 8.28 -5.34 -10.07
CA MET A 102 8.98 -4.96 -11.31
C MET A 102 9.48 -3.52 -11.30
N ILE A 103 8.76 -2.60 -10.64
CA ILE A 103 9.10 -1.17 -10.64
C ILE A 103 9.90 -0.81 -9.39
N LEU A 104 9.39 -1.17 -8.22
CA LEU A 104 9.98 -0.82 -6.93
C LEU A 104 11.02 -1.83 -6.43
N GLY A 105 11.01 -3.06 -6.96
CA GLY A 105 11.98 -4.11 -6.63
C GLY A 105 11.73 -4.83 -5.29
N PHE A 106 10.56 -4.64 -4.68
CA PHE A 106 10.14 -5.39 -3.48
C PHE A 106 9.79 -6.82 -3.88
N GLN A 107 10.52 -7.80 -3.33
CA GLN A 107 10.24 -9.21 -3.56
C GLN A 107 9.23 -9.72 -2.52
N PRO A 108 8.32 -10.65 -2.87
CA PRO A 108 7.53 -11.35 -1.87
C PRO A 108 8.45 -12.06 -0.87
N VAL A 109 8.15 -11.96 0.43
CA VAL A 109 8.85 -12.70 1.50
C VAL A 109 8.26 -14.09 1.65
#